data_AF-A0A382WSB8-F1
#
_entry.id   AF-A0A382WSB8-F1
#
_cell.length_a   1.000
_cell.length_b   1.000
_cell.length_c   1.000
_cell.angle_alpha   90.00
_cell.angle_beta   90.00
_cell.angle_gamma   90.00
#
_symmetry.space_group_name_H-M   'P 1'
#
loop_
_entity.id
_entity.type
_entity.pdbx_description
1 polymer ?
#
loop_
_entity_poly.entity_id
_entity_poly.type
_entity_poly.pdbx_seq_one_letter_code
_entity_poly.pdbx_strand_id
1 'polypeptide(L)' 'IQLYNLKQDIGETKNIAATHPNVVKRIAPLFKEAHTPSERFPLFAKKR' A
#
# COMPACT_ATOMS: atom_id res chain seq x y z
N ILE A 1 3.69 2.73 -2.98
CA ILE A 1 2.30 2.86 -2.44
C ILE A 1 1.45 3.45 -3.55
N GLN A 2 0.31 2.84 -3.83
CA GLN A 2 -0.69 3.40 -4.74
C GLN A 2 -1.89 3.84 -3.90
N LEU A 3 -2.56 4.91 -4.31
CA LEU A 3 -3.72 5.47 -3.62
C LEU A 3 -4.81 5.72 -4.66
N TYR A 4 -6.01 5.23 -4.38
CA TYR A 4 -7.16 5.31 -5.26
C TYR A 4 -8.36 5.89 -4.51
N ASN A 5 -9.23 6.60 -5.22
CA ASN A 5 -10.48 7.09 -4.69
C ASN A 5 -11.63 6.24 -5.22
N LEU A 6 -12.04 5.23 -4.46
CA LEU A 6 -13.06 4.25 -4.89
C LEU A 6 -14.42 4.89 -5.22
N LYS A 7 -14.73 6.07 -4.67
CA LYS A 7 -15.97 6.79 -4.99
C LYS A 7 -15.95 7.37 -6.42
N GLN A 8 -14.77 7.71 -6.92
CA GLN A 8 -14.59 8.33 -8.24
C GLN A 8 -13.97 7.37 -9.27
N ASP A 9 -13.32 6.32 -8.80
CA ASP A 9 -12.56 5.36 -9.61
C ASP A 9 -12.65 3.97 -8.95
N ILE A 10 -13.81 3.33 -9.11
CA ILE A 10 -14.07 2.00 -8.56
C ILE A 10 -13.22 0.91 -9.21
N GLY A 11 -12.73 1.15 -10.43
CA GLY A 11 -11.84 0.23 -11.15
C GLY A 11 -10.36 0.42 -10.84
N GLU A 12 -10.01 1.31 -9.91
CA GLU A 12 -8.62 1.59 -9.48
C GLU A 12 -7.67 1.90 -10.66
N THR A 13 -8.19 2.62 -11.66
CA THR A 13 -7.46 2.92 -12.89
C THR A 13 -6.53 4.12 -12.76
N LYS A 14 -6.78 5.01 -11.79
CA LYS A 14 -6.08 6.29 -11.62
C LYS A 14 -5.42 6.39 -10.25
N ASN A 15 -4.12 6.15 -10.23
CA ASN A 15 -3.31 6.34 -9.03
C ASN A 15 -3.11 7.84 -8.73
N ILE A 16 -3.59 8.28 -7.55
CA ILE A 16 -3.50 9.66 -7.05
C ILE A 16 -2.47 9.82 -5.91
N ALA A 17 -1.60 8.84 -5.69
CA ALA A 17 -0.61 8.88 -4.61
C ALA A 17 0.34 10.10 -4.71
N ALA A 18 0.78 10.44 -5.91
CA ALA A 18 1.70 11.58 -6.14
C ALA A 18 1.05 12.94 -5.80
N THR A 19 -0.27 13.06 -5.98
CA THR A 19 -1.01 14.30 -5.68
C THR A 19 -1.44 14.40 -4.22
N HIS A 20 -1.32 13.32 -3.43
CA HIS A 20 -1.72 13.27 -2.02
C HIS A 20 -0.59 12.72 -1.12
N PRO A 21 0.59 13.36 -1.09
CA PRO A 21 1.75 12.85 -0.34
C PRO A 21 1.50 12.77 1.16
N ASN A 22 0.64 13.62 1.72
CA ASN A 22 0.30 13.61 3.15
C ASN A 22 -0.46 12.35 3.55
N VAL A 23 -1.36 11.88 2.68
CA VAL A 23 -2.10 10.63 2.92
C VAL A 23 -1.11 9.48 2.88
N VAL A 24 -0.29 9.38 1.83
CA VAL A 24 0.74 8.34 1.66
C VAL A 24 1.67 8.25 2.89
N LYS A 25 2.13 9.39 3.41
CA LYS A 25 2.98 9.44 4.62
C LYS A 25 2.31 8.83 5.85
N ARG A 26 1.00 9.02 6.01
CA ARG A 26 0.23 8.47 7.14
C ARG A 26 -0.01 6.96 7.02
N ILE A 27 -0.21 6.44 5.81
CA ILE A 27 -0.49 5.00 5.59
C ILE A 27 0.79 4.16 5.52
N ALA A 28 1.92 4.71 5.08
CA ALA A 28 3.18 3.98 4.96
C ALA A 28 3.61 3.17 6.20
N PRO A 29 3.58 3.70 7.44
CA PRO A 29 3.91 2.91 8.63
C PRO A 29 2.91 1.78 8.91
N LEU A 30 1.63 2.00 8.61
CA LEU A 30 0.56 1.02 8.85
C LEU A 30 0.78 -0.29 8.08
N PHE A 31 1.41 -0.24 6.90
CA PHE A 31 1.73 -1.45 6.16
C PHE A 31 2.73 -2.36 6.88
N LYS A 32 3.60 -1.81 7.72
CA LYS A 32 4.52 -2.61 8.54
C LYS A 32 3.85 -3.08 9.83
N GLU A 33 3.13 -2.18 10.49
CA GLU A 33 2.47 -2.45 11.78
C GLU A 33 1.33 -3.46 11.66
N ALA A 34 0.52 -3.38 10.59
CA ALA A 34 -0.59 -4.29 10.36
C ALA A 34 -0.19 -5.59 9.63
N HIS A 35 1.06 -5.70 9.16
CA HIS A 35 1.51 -6.89 8.47
C HIS A 35 1.69 -8.05 9.44
N THR A 36 0.99 -9.15 9.17
CA THR A 36 1.25 -10.45 9.81
C THR A 36 2.15 -11.28 8.89
N PRO A 37 3.36 -11.65 9.35
CA PRO A 37 4.26 -12.50 8.57
C PRO A 37 3.60 -13.83 8.17
N SER A 38 3.86 -14.29 6.95
CA SER A 38 3.36 -15.56 6.43
C SER A 38 4.51 -16.39 5.87
N GLU A 39 4.68 -17.60 6.39
CA GLU A 39 5.68 -18.55 5.88
C GLU A 39 5.33 -19.02 4.47
N ARG A 40 4.03 -19.14 4.15
CA ARG A 40 3.56 -19.55 2.82
C ARG A 40 3.67 -18.42 1.78
N PHE A 41 3.61 -17.17 2.24
CA PHE A 41 3.66 -15.98 1.38
C PHE A 41 4.62 -14.92 1.96
N PRO A 42 5.93 -15.15 1.92
CA PRO A 42 6.90 -14.22 2.47
C PRO A 42 7.05 -12.99 1.58
N LEU A 43 6.66 -11.81 2.08
CA LEU A 43 6.80 -10.53 1.35
C LEU A 43 8.25 -10.04 1.27
N PHE A 44 9.11 -10.48 2.21
CA PHE A 44 10.51 -10.07 2.30
C PHE A 44 11.43 -11.27 2.48
N ALA A 45 11.23 -12.32 1.67
CA ALA A 45 12.11 -13.49 1.70
C ALA A 45 13.57 -13.04 1.55
N LYS A 46 14.40 -13.38 2.54
CA LYS A 46 15.85 -13.18 2.44
C LYS A 46 16.33 -13.99 1.22
N LYS A 47 16.74 -13.30 0.15
CA LYS A 47 17.54 -13.92 -0.90
C LYS A 47 18.80 -14.50 -0.22
N ARG A 48 18.98 -15.81 -0.34
CA ARG A 48 20.24 -16.50 -0.01
C ARG A 48 21.20 -16.35 -1.18
#